data_AF-A0A661MV01-F1
#
_entry.id   AF-A0A661MV01-F1
#
_cell.length_a   1.000
_cell.length_b   1.000
_cell.length_c   1.000
_cell.angle_alpha   90.00
_cell.angle_beta   90.00
_cell.angle_gamma   90.00
#
_symmetry.space_group_name_H-M   'P 1'
#
loop_
_entity.id
_entity.type
_entity.pdbx_description
1 polymer ?
#
loop_
_entity_poly.entity_id
_entity_poly.type
_entity_poly.pdbx_seq_one_letter_code
_entity_poly.pdbx_strand_id
1 'polypeptide(L)'
;MANRCQAALGRAIRDHAGLAPEAPGQAGHVARVPSRGAHWLGRPVLVTQNSYEVGLMNGDIGLVLQTGAGLSVVFPVKEDGIDTTREVSLARLPDHTGAFAMTVHKSQGSQFRRVAIVLAGRDSPIQTRELVYTAITRSSSRLDWLGDPAELDRALRRRVGRASGLGDLLWVR
;
A
#
# COMPACT_ATOMS: atom_id res chain seq x y z
N MET A 1 2.06 -9.99 3.36
CA MET A 1 0.62 -9.70 3.13
C MET A 1 0.37 -9.19 1.71
N ALA A 2 1.11 -8.18 1.23
CA ALA A 2 0.86 -7.56 -0.07
C ALA A 2 1.11 -8.40 -1.37
N ASN A 3 2.08 -9.34 -1.43
CA ASN A 3 2.21 -10.25 -2.59
C ASN A 3 0.97 -11.13 -2.79
N ARG A 4 0.29 -11.44 -1.70
CA ARG A 4 -0.93 -12.27 -1.68
C ARG A 4 -2.18 -11.44 -1.98
N CYS A 5 -2.21 -10.19 -1.48
CA CYS A 5 -3.16 -9.16 -1.86
C CYS A 5 -3.23 -9.01 -3.39
N GLN A 6 -2.09 -8.98 -4.09
CA GLN A 6 -2.03 -8.91 -5.56
C GLN A 6 -2.66 -10.11 -6.29
N ALA A 7 -2.51 -11.33 -5.79
CA ALA A 7 -3.03 -12.54 -6.44
C ALA A 7 -4.55 -12.69 -6.24
N ALA A 8 -5.03 -12.48 -5.02
CA ALA A 8 -6.46 -12.53 -4.69
C ALA A 8 -7.22 -11.33 -5.28
N LEU A 9 -6.66 -10.11 -5.26
CA LEU A 9 -7.21 -8.99 -6.02
C LEU A 9 -7.14 -9.24 -7.52
N GLY A 10 -6.08 -9.88 -8.02
CA GLY A 10 -5.98 -10.23 -9.44
C GLY A 10 -7.10 -11.19 -9.88
N ARG A 11 -7.51 -12.14 -9.02
CA ARG A 11 -8.70 -12.98 -9.24
C ARG A 11 -9.97 -12.15 -9.15
N ALA A 12 -10.16 -11.38 -8.07
CA ALA A 12 -11.31 -10.51 -7.89
C ALA A 12 -11.52 -9.55 -9.07
N ILE A 13 -10.45 -8.98 -9.61
CA ILE A 13 -10.50 -8.14 -10.81
C ILE A 13 -10.99 -8.97 -12.00
N ARG A 14 -10.51 -10.20 -12.23
CA ARG A 14 -11.03 -11.03 -13.34
C ARG A 14 -12.48 -11.46 -13.14
N ASP A 15 -12.87 -11.73 -11.91
CA ASP A 15 -14.20 -12.24 -11.57
C ASP A 15 -15.27 -11.13 -11.59
N HIS A 16 -14.88 -9.91 -11.23
CA HIS A 16 -15.78 -8.74 -11.17
C HIS A 16 -15.62 -7.78 -12.35
N ALA A 17 -14.48 -7.81 -13.04
CA ALA A 17 -14.29 -6.99 -14.20
C ALA A 17 -14.60 -7.78 -15.47
N GLY A 18 -15.66 -7.35 -16.14
CA GLY A 18 -15.69 -7.35 -17.60
C GLY A 18 -14.63 -6.42 -18.23
N LEU A 19 -13.54 -6.09 -17.51
CA LEU A 19 -12.36 -5.42 -18.06
C LEU A 19 -11.48 -6.52 -18.65
N ALA A 20 -11.61 -6.73 -19.95
CA ALA A 20 -10.58 -7.45 -20.70
C ALA A 20 -9.21 -6.82 -20.38
N PRO A 21 -8.13 -7.62 -20.29
CA PRO A 21 -6.80 -7.05 -20.23
C PRO A 21 -6.60 -6.25 -21.53
N GLU A 22 -6.62 -4.92 -21.43
CA GLU A 22 -6.16 -4.04 -22.49
C GLU A 22 -4.76 -4.52 -22.89
N ALA A 23 -4.59 -4.81 -24.18
CA ALA A 23 -3.31 -5.23 -24.74
C ALA A 23 -2.24 -4.20 -24.36
N PRO A 24 -1.01 -4.63 -24.00
CA PRO A 24 0.06 -3.69 -23.67
C PRO A 24 0.41 -2.89 -24.93
N GLY A 25 -0.16 -1.69 -25.08
CA GLY A 25 0.06 -0.87 -26.28
C GLY A 25 -0.88 0.32 -26.50
N GLN A 26 -2.01 0.44 -25.81
CA GLN A 26 -2.91 1.60 -26.00
C GLN A 26 -2.88 2.53 -24.80
N ALA A 27 -1.93 3.47 -24.82
CA ALA A 27 -1.93 4.63 -23.95
C ALA A 27 -3.02 5.60 -24.39
N GLY A 28 -4.25 5.40 -23.91
CA GLY A 28 -5.39 6.26 -24.20
C GLY A 28 -6.18 6.53 -22.92
N HIS A 29 -6.24 7.79 -22.51
CA HIS A 29 -6.93 8.36 -21.34
C HIS A 29 -6.23 8.19 -19.98
N VAL A 30 -5.45 9.22 -19.63
CA VAL A 30 -5.31 9.62 -18.22
C VAL A 30 -6.69 10.13 -17.78
N ALA A 31 -7.56 9.22 -17.35
CA ALA A 31 -8.81 9.60 -16.70
C ALA A 31 -8.45 10.47 -15.49
N ARG A 32 -9.02 11.67 -15.42
CA ARG A 32 -8.77 12.63 -14.34
C ARG A 32 -9.12 11.93 -13.03
N VAL A 33 -8.12 11.67 -12.18
CA VAL A 33 -8.34 11.06 -10.87
C VAL A 33 -9.32 11.97 -10.11
N PRO A 34 -10.52 11.49 -9.75
CA PRO A 34 -11.49 12.30 -9.03
C PRO A 34 -10.93 12.82 -7.71
N SER A 35 -11.54 13.87 -7.17
CA SER A 35 -11.12 14.54 -5.94
C SER A 35 -10.97 13.58 -4.76
N ARG A 36 -10.12 13.95 -3.79
CA ARG A 36 -9.94 13.22 -2.52
C ARG A 36 -11.33 12.95 -1.90
N GLY A 37 -11.70 11.67 -1.82
CA GLY A 37 -12.96 11.22 -1.19
C GLY A 37 -13.91 10.49 -2.13
N ALA A 38 -13.90 10.77 -3.44
CA ALA A 38 -14.82 10.10 -4.37
C ALA A 38 -14.46 8.62 -4.56
N HIS A 39 -15.43 7.71 -4.64
CA HIS A 39 -15.19 6.31 -4.97
C HIS A 39 -15.43 6.09 -6.46
N TRP A 40 -14.41 5.66 -7.19
CA TRP A 40 -14.48 5.34 -8.61
C TRP A 40 -13.94 3.93 -8.85
N LEU A 41 -14.39 3.29 -9.92
CA LEU A 41 -13.96 1.96 -10.32
C LEU A 41 -12.42 1.89 -10.42
N GLY A 42 -11.83 0.87 -9.81
CA GLY A 42 -10.39 0.65 -9.78
C GLY A 42 -9.61 1.50 -8.76
N ARG A 43 -10.28 2.31 -7.93
CA ARG A 43 -9.60 3.05 -6.84
C ARG A 43 -9.10 2.06 -5.78
N PRO A 44 -7.79 2.03 -5.46
CA PRO A 44 -7.28 1.27 -4.33
C PRO A 44 -7.53 2.06 -3.04
N VAL A 45 -7.98 1.36 -2.00
CA VAL A 45 -8.27 1.93 -0.68
C VAL A 45 -7.44 1.24 0.39
N LEU A 46 -7.03 2.00 1.41
CA LEU A 46 -6.30 1.53 2.58
C LEU A 46 -7.13 1.83 3.82
N VAL A 47 -7.50 0.80 4.57
CA VAL A 47 -8.19 0.93 5.85
C VAL A 47 -7.25 1.56 6.87
N THR A 48 -7.72 2.59 7.57
CA THR A 48 -6.93 3.35 8.55
C THR A 48 -7.36 3.14 10.00
N GLN A 49 -8.50 2.48 10.23
CA GLN A 49 -8.99 2.08 11.54
C GLN A 49 -9.58 0.67 11.51
N ASN A 50 -9.45 -0.08 12.60
CA ASN A 50 -10.04 -1.42 12.70
C ASN A 50 -11.57 -1.30 12.72
N SER A 51 -12.25 -2.19 11.99
CA SER A 51 -13.69 -2.37 12.08
C SER A 51 -14.03 -3.85 12.17
N TYR A 52 -14.37 -4.28 13.39
CA TYR A 52 -14.72 -5.66 13.68
C TYR A 52 -16.05 -6.07 13.04
N GLU A 53 -16.97 -5.12 12.82
CA GLU A 53 -18.28 -5.37 12.20
C GLU A 53 -18.16 -5.92 10.77
N VAL A 54 -17.17 -5.44 10.02
CA VAL A 54 -16.86 -5.91 8.65
C VAL A 54 -15.59 -6.76 8.59
N GLY A 55 -15.01 -7.07 9.76
CA GLY A 55 -13.80 -7.88 9.89
C GLY A 55 -12.56 -7.30 9.18
N LEU A 56 -12.44 -5.96 9.11
CA LEU A 56 -11.31 -5.26 8.49
C LEU A 56 -10.38 -4.67 9.55
N MET A 57 -9.07 -4.69 9.26
CA MET A 57 -8.02 -4.19 10.14
C MET A 57 -7.29 -2.99 9.51
N ASN A 58 -6.70 -2.15 10.36
CA ASN A 58 -5.82 -1.06 9.93
C ASN A 58 -4.66 -1.63 9.11
N GLY A 59 -4.52 -1.16 7.87
CA GLY A 59 -3.54 -1.68 6.93
C GLY A 59 -4.11 -2.56 5.82
N ASP A 60 -5.39 -2.99 5.92
CA ASP A 60 -6.02 -3.76 4.85
C ASP A 60 -6.21 -2.92 3.59
N ILE A 61 -5.86 -3.52 2.44
CA ILE A 61 -5.94 -2.87 1.13
C ILE A 61 -7.03 -3.55 0.31
N GLY A 62 -7.96 -2.75 -0.19
CA GLY A 62 -9.04 -3.19 -1.07
C GLY A 62 -9.06 -2.41 -2.37
N LEU A 63 -9.89 -2.86 -3.30
CA LEU A 63 -10.09 -2.20 -4.59
C LEU A 63 -11.58 -1.94 -4.80
N VAL A 64 -11.92 -0.72 -5.22
CA VAL A 64 -13.29 -0.39 -5.62
C VAL A 64 -13.60 -1.12 -6.92
N LEU A 65 -14.59 -2.01 -6.91
CA LEU A 65 -15.02 -2.83 -8.04
C LEU A 65 -16.53 -2.72 -8.25
N GLN A 66 -16.97 -2.98 -9.48
CA GLN A 66 -18.38 -3.14 -9.79
C GLN A 66 -18.79 -4.57 -9.40
N THR A 67 -19.80 -4.71 -8.57
CA THR A 67 -20.37 -6.00 -8.14
C THR A 67 -21.85 -6.06 -8.50
N GLY A 68 -22.49 -7.19 -8.23
CA GLY A 68 -23.94 -7.34 -8.44
C GLY A 68 -24.78 -6.38 -7.59
N ALA A 69 -24.24 -5.90 -6.45
CA ALA A 69 -24.89 -4.96 -5.56
C ALA A 69 -24.59 -3.48 -5.89
N GLY A 70 -23.81 -3.21 -6.95
CA GLY A 70 -23.35 -1.88 -7.33
C GLY A 70 -21.86 -1.68 -7.08
N LEU A 71 -21.45 -0.44 -6.78
CA LEU A 71 -20.05 -0.13 -6.51
C LEU A 71 -19.71 -0.52 -5.06
N SER A 72 -18.75 -1.42 -4.88
CA SER A 72 -18.30 -1.93 -3.58
C SER A 72 -16.77 -1.97 -3.51
N VAL A 73 -16.21 -2.15 -2.32
CA VAL A 73 -14.79 -2.45 -2.15
C VAL A 73 -14.61 -3.93 -1.92
N VAL A 74 -13.72 -4.55 -2.71
CA VAL A 74 -13.35 -5.95 -2.54
C VAL A 74 -11.98 -6.02 -1.87
N PHE A 75 -11.93 -6.74 -0.75
CA PHE A 75 -10.73 -6.98 0.04
C PHE A 75 -10.29 -8.44 -0.09
N PRO A 76 -9.00 -8.71 -0.35
CA PRO A 76 -8.48 -10.07 -0.27
C PRO A 76 -8.36 -10.49 1.20
N VAL A 77 -9.00 -11.60 1.57
CA VAL A 77 -8.98 -12.13 2.95
C VAL A 77 -8.62 -13.61 2.95
N LYS A 78 -8.35 -14.15 4.13
CA LYS A 78 -8.11 -15.58 4.32
C LYS A 78 -9.14 -16.14 5.28
N GLU A 79 -9.93 -17.08 4.81
CA GLU A 79 -10.93 -17.79 5.63
C GLU A 79 -10.52 -19.26 5.63
N ASP A 80 -10.30 -19.82 6.82
CA ASP A 80 -9.83 -21.20 7.03
C ASP A 80 -8.57 -21.58 6.23
N GLY A 81 -7.67 -20.61 6.04
CA GLY A 81 -6.43 -20.82 5.31
C GLY A 81 -6.57 -20.77 3.78
N ILE A 82 -7.79 -20.55 3.26
CA ILE A 82 -8.10 -20.41 1.84
C ILE A 82 -8.14 -18.93 1.47
N ASP A 83 -7.48 -18.56 0.37
CA ASP A 83 -7.52 -17.20 -0.14
C ASP A 83 -8.89 -16.93 -0.78
N THR A 84 -9.64 -15.99 -0.21
CA THR A 84 -10.96 -15.56 -0.68
C THR A 84 -11.03 -14.03 -0.76
N THR A 85 -12.22 -13.51 -1.03
CA THR A 85 -12.51 -12.09 -1.15
C THR A 85 -13.69 -11.71 -0.28
N ARG A 86 -13.61 -10.55 0.35
CA ARG A 86 -14.71 -9.95 1.09
C ARG A 86 -15.17 -8.69 0.38
N GLU A 87 -16.45 -8.67 0.03
CA GLU A 87 -17.11 -7.48 -0.49
C GLU A 87 -17.63 -6.63 0.69
N VAL A 88 -17.33 -5.33 0.67
CA VAL A 88 -17.84 -4.35 1.62
C VAL A 88 -18.46 -3.19 0.85
N SER A 89 -19.72 -2.89 1.11
CA SER A 89 -20.41 -1.77 0.48
C SER A 89 -19.74 -0.45 0.88
N LEU A 90 -19.78 0.54 -0.02
CA LEU A 90 -19.19 1.86 0.25
C LEU A 90 -19.75 2.52 1.52
N ALA A 91 -21.03 2.30 1.82
CA ALA A 91 -21.70 2.84 3.01
C ALA A 91 -21.21 2.21 4.33
N ARG A 92 -20.64 1.01 4.30
CA ARG A 92 -20.12 0.29 5.48
C ARG A 92 -18.60 0.31 5.55
N LEU A 93 -17.95 1.02 4.63
CA LEU A 93 -16.50 1.10 4.57
C LEU A 93 -16.00 1.94 5.76
N PRO A 94 -15.13 1.40 6.63
CA PRO A 94 -14.58 2.15 7.75
C PRO A 94 -13.65 3.26 7.27
N ASP A 95 -13.14 4.07 8.20
CA ASP A 95 -12.15 5.13 7.92
C ASP A 95 -11.01 4.61 7.04
N HIS A 96 -10.84 5.25 5.88
CA HIS A 96 -9.91 4.79 4.85
C HIS A 96 -9.33 5.95 4.04
N THR A 97 -8.19 5.70 3.39
CA THR A 97 -7.55 6.64 2.46
C THR A 97 -7.32 5.98 1.10
N GLY A 98 -6.92 6.77 0.09
CA GLY A 98 -6.41 6.20 -1.15
C GLY A 98 -5.09 5.45 -0.93
N ALA A 99 -4.88 4.36 -1.69
CA ALA A 99 -3.71 3.49 -1.54
C ALA A 99 -2.79 3.44 -2.78
N PHE A 100 -2.89 4.42 -3.70
CA PHE A 100 -2.01 4.52 -4.87
C PHE A 100 -0.53 4.70 -4.49
N ALA A 101 -0.30 5.49 -3.44
CA ALA A 101 0.99 5.66 -2.82
C ALA A 101 0.80 5.59 -1.30
N MET A 102 1.75 4.98 -0.61
CA MET A 102 1.74 4.88 0.84
C MET A 102 3.09 5.28 1.39
N THR A 103 3.11 5.73 2.64
CA THR A 103 4.37 5.97 3.33
C THR A 103 5.04 4.65 3.67
N VAL A 104 6.37 4.66 3.79
CA VAL A 104 7.14 3.48 4.21
C VAL A 104 6.63 2.95 5.56
N HIS A 105 6.27 3.84 6.49
CA HIS A 105 5.68 3.48 7.78
C HIS A 105 4.38 2.67 7.62
N LYS A 106 3.47 3.10 6.73
CA LYS A 106 2.21 2.39 6.47
C LYS A 106 2.39 1.08 5.70
N SER A 107 3.58 0.84 5.14
CA SER A 107 3.93 -0.43 4.47
C SER A 107 4.57 -1.47 5.39
N GLN A 108 4.77 -1.18 6.69
CA GLN A 108 5.34 -2.13 7.64
C GLN A 108 4.48 -3.39 7.75
N GLY A 109 5.11 -4.56 7.89
CA GLY A 109 4.43 -5.88 7.82
C GLY A 109 3.96 -6.32 6.42
N SER A 110 3.95 -5.42 5.44
CA SER A 110 3.62 -5.73 4.03
C SER A 110 4.87 -5.97 3.17
N GLN A 111 4.71 -6.75 2.10
CA GLN A 111 5.77 -7.04 1.12
C GLN A 111 5.14 -7.16 -0.27
N PHE A 112 5.74 -6.54 -1.27
CA PHE A 112 5.24 -6.41 -2.65
C PHE A 112 6.28 -6.94 -3.65
N ARG A 113 5.82 -7.43 -4.80
CA ARG A 113 6.71 -8.05 -5.80
C ARG A 113 7.61 -7.01 -6.44
N ARG A 114 7.03 -5.85 -6.72
CA ARG A 114 7.72 -4.66 -7.24
C ARG A 114 7.38 -3.48 -6.35
N VAL A 115 8.40 -2.71 -5.96
CA VAL A 115 8.25 -1.46 -5.20
C VAL A 115 8.96 -0.36 -5.96
N ALA A 116 8.29 0.77 -6.14
CA ALA A 116 8.92 2.00 -6.58
C ALA A 116 9.07 2.95 -5.39
N ILE A 117 10.26 3.50 -5.17
CA ILE A 117 10.57 4.40 -4.05
C ILE A 117 10.76 5.81 -4.59
N VAL A 118 10.12 6.78 -3.94
CA VAL A 118 10.30 8.21 -4.18
C VAL A 118 10.55 8.91 -2.84
N LEU A 119 11.52 9.82 -2.81
CA LEU A 119 11.78 10.71 -1.67
C LEU A 119 11.17 12.10 -1.91
N ALA A 120 11.30 12.99 -0.93
CA ALA A 120 10.52 14.23 -0.92
C ALA A 120 11.00 15.31 -1.92
N GLY A 121 12.02 15.05 -2.73
CA GLY A 121 12.58 16.05 -3.65
C GLY A 121 13.39 17.17 -2.97
N ARG A 122 13.59 17.07 -1.66
CA ARG A 122 14.21 18.09 -0.81
C ARG A 122 14.84 17.44 0.41
N ASP A 123 15.76 18.13 1.09
CA ASP A 123 16.30 17.59 2.33
C ASP A 123 15.22 17.50 3.42
N SER A 124 15.20 16.39 4.15
CA SER A 124 14.24 16.16 5.24
C SER A 124 14.82 15.20 6.27
N PRO A 125 14.68 15.49 7.58
CA PRO A 125 15.23 14.66 8.64
C PRO A 125 14.65 13.24 8.67
N ILE A 126 13.46 13.02 8.11
CA ILE A 126 12.85 11.69 8.03
C ILE A 126 13.52 10.80 6.97
N GLN A 127 14.25 11.38 6.02
CA GLN A 127 14.96 10.64 4.97
C GLN A 127 16.26 10.10 5.55
N THR A 128 16.17 8.96 6.21
CA THR A 128 17.30 8.26 6.83
C THR A 128 17.59 6.94 6.14
N ARG A 129 18.77 6.39 6.42
CA ARG A 129 19.18 5.06 5.97
C ARG A 129 18.22 3.98 6.44
N GLU A 130 17.69 4.08 7.66
CA GLU A 130 16.72 3.13 8.22
C GLU A 130 15.37 3.18 7.48
N LEU A 131 14.92 4.38 7.06
CA LEU A 131 13.74 4.54 6.22
C LEU A 131 13.96 3.86 4.85
N VAL A 132 15.09 4.15 4.20
CA VAL A 132 15.45 3.56 2.91
C VAL A 132 15.59 2.04 3.00
N TYR A 133 16.27 1.53 4.03
CA TYR A 133 16.39 0.10 4.28
C TYR A 133 15.01 -0.56 4.43
N THR A 134 14.12 0.05 5.23
CA THR A 134 12.76 -0.47 5.42
C THR A 134 12.02 -0.52 4.08
N ALA A 135 12.10 0.53 3.27
CA ALA A 135 11.48 0.59 1.95
C ALA A 135 12.03 -0.49 1.00
N ILE A 136 13.36 -0.72 1.01
CA ILE A 136 14.01 -1.77 0.21
C ILE A 136 13.47 -3.16 0.58
N THR A 137 13.40 -3.47 1.88
CA THR A 137 12.88 -4.76 2.36
C THR A 137 11.39 -4.98 2.08
N ARG A 138 10.65 -3.95 1.64
CA ARG A 138 9.27 -4.13 1.17
C ARG A 138 9.21 -4.82 -0.20
N SER A 139 10.27 -4.81 -0.98
CA SER A 139 10.31 -5.52 -2.27
C SER A 139 10.74 -6.98 -2.09
N SER A 140 10.07 -7.89 -2.79
CA SER A 140 10.48 -9.30 -2.85
C SER A 140 11.21 -9.67 -4.14
N SER A 141 11.20 -8.84 -5.17
CA SER A 141 11.72 -9.22 -6.50
C SER A 141 12.32 -8.06 -7.29
N ARG A 142 11.67 -6.89 -7.33
CA ARG A 142 12.20 -5.74 -8.05
C ARG A 142 11.99 -4.43 -7.29
N LEU A 143 13.00 -3.58 -7.33
CA LEU A 143 12.95 -2.25 -6.76
C LEU A 143 13.32 -1.23 -7.84
N ASP A 144 12.49 -0.20 -7.97
CA ASP A 144 12.71 0.92 -8.88
C ASP A 144 12.89 2.19 -8.02
N TRP A 145 13.97 2.93 -8.28
CA TRP A 145 14.22 4.22 -7.63
C TRP A 145 13.71 5.35 -8.53
N LEU A 146 12.82 6.19 -8.00
CA LEU A 146 12.21 7.31 -8.70
C LEU A 146 12.65 8.63 -8.04
N GLY A 147 13.89 9.03 -8.30
CA GLY A 147 14.45 10.27 -7.78
C GLY A 147 15.90 10.47 -8.18
N ASP A 148 16.49 11.57 -7.71
CA ASP A 148 17.91 11.86 -7.92
C ASP A 148 18.79 10.90 -7.09
N PRO A 149 19.80 10.23 -7.68
CA PRO A 149 20.78 9.45 -6.92
C PRO A 149 21.43 10.21 -5.75
N ALA A 150 21.60 11.54 -5.84
CA ALA A 150 22.15 12.36 -4.77
C ALA A 150 21.21 12.46 -3.55
N GLU A 151 19.90 12.29 -3.72
CA GLU A 151 18.95 12.18 -2.59
C GLU A 151 19.14 10.87 -1.84
N LEU A 152 19.29 9.77 -2.56
CA LEU A 152 19.56 8.45 -1.97
C LEU A 152 20.85 8.49 -1.15
N ASP A 153 21.91 9.02 -1.74
CA ASP A 153 23.23 9.12 -1.13
C ASP A 153 23.22 9.93 0.18
N ARG A 154 22.48 11.06 0.21
CA ARG A 154 22.25 11.83 1.44
C ARG A 154 21.45 11.04 2.47
N ALA A 155 20.38 10.36 2.07
CA ALA A 155 19.56 9.56 2.98
C ALA A 155 20.38 8.43 3.61
N LEU A 156 21.22 7.75 2.83
CA LEU A 156 22.09 6.66 3.29
C LEU A 156 23.15 7.11 4.31
N ARG A 157 23.61 8.36 4.25
CA ARG A 157 24.52 8.93 5.26
C ARG A 157 23.82 9.32 6.56
N ARG A 158 22.53 9.62 6.53
CA ARG A 158 21.77 10.02 7.72
C ARG A 158 21.30 8.80 8.51
N ARG A 159 21.68 8.72 9.78
CA ARG A 159 21.19 7.70 10.72
C ARG A 159 20.08 8.28 11.60
N VAL A 160 19.10 7.46 11.96
CA VAL A 160 18.10 7.84 12.94
C VAL A 160 18.76 7.99 14.33
N GLY A 161 18.56 9.15 14.95
CA GLY A 161 18.91 9.34 16.37
C GLY A 161 17.82 8.73 17.23
N ARG A 162 18.19 7.91 18.22
CA ARG A 162 17.26 7.38 19.23
C ARG A 162 17.70 7.88 20.59
N ALA A 163 16.95 8.82 21.15
CA ALA A 163 17.11 9.21 22.54
C ALA A 163 16.37 8.18 23.41
N SER A 164 17.09 7.19 23.92
CA SER A 164 16.58 6.30 24.97
C SER A 164 17.65 6.11 26.03
N GLY A 165 17.27 6.22 27.31
CA GLY A 165 18.17 5.90 28.43
C GLY A 165 18.45 4.41 28.58
N LEU A 166 17.91 3.57 27.68
CA LEU A 166 18.09 2.12 27.70
C LEU A 166 19.55 1.73 27.45
N GLY A 167 20.28 2.50 26.64
CA GLY A 167 21.71 2.29 26.44
C GLY A 167 22.46 2.46 27.76
N ASP A 168 22.21 3.57 28.46
CA ASP A 168 22.85 3.87 29.74
C ASP A 168 22.47 2.86 30.83
N LEU A 169 21.22 2.39 30.84
CA LEU A 169 20.72 1.40 31.80
C LEU A 169 21.26 -0.02 31.58
N LEU A 170 21.40 -0.45 30.33
CA LEU A 170 21.82 -1.82 30.00
C LEU A 170 23.35 -1.96 29.81
N TRP A 171 24.05 -0.86 29.55
CA TRP A 171 25.52 -0.84 29.37
C TRP A 171 26.24 -0.10 30.50
N VAL A 172 25.68 -0.12 31.72
CA VAL A 172 26.40 0.31 32.92
C VAL A 172 27.71 -0.48 33.00
N ARG A 173 28.83 0.26 33.01
CA ARG A 173 30.17 -0.25 33.25
C ARG A 173 30.51 -0.10 34.72
#